data_AF-A0A7C4BLC2-F1
#
_entry.id   AF-A0A7C4BLC2-F1
#
_cell.length_a   1.000
_cell.length_b   1.000
_cell.length_c   1.000
_cell.angle_alpha   90.00
_cell.angle_beta   90.00
_cell.angle_gamma   90.00
#
_symmetry.space_group_name_H-M   'P 1'
#
loop_
_entity.id
_entity.type
_entity.pdbx_description
1 polymer ?
#
loop_
_entity_poly.entity_id
_entity_poly.type
_entity_poly.pdbx_seq_one_letter_code
_entity_poly.pdbx_strand_id
1 'polypeptide(L)' 'MLFSGVLDFIDLHVSGLHWPAFNVADLAITLGVVVVILDYLKNSKKIVQ' A
#
# COMPACT_ATOMS: atom_id res chain seq x y z
N MET A 1 -5.30 -25.50 -11.25
CA MET A 1 -5.85 -24.38 -10.46
C MET A 1 -6.15 -24.93 -9.07
N LEU A 2 -5.25 -24.79 -8.10
CA LEU A 2 -5.45 -25.33 -6.74
C LEU A 2 -5.64 -24.26 -5.65
N PHE A 3 -5.48 -22.97 -6.00
CA PHE A 3 -5.80 -21.85 -5.12
C PHE A 3 -6.53 -20.78 -5.94
N SER A 4 -7.79 -20.51 -5.64
CA SER A 4 -8.62 -19.52 -6.34
C SER A 4 -8.60 -18.14 -5.67
N GLY A 5 -7.58 -17.86 -4.85
CA GLY A 5 -7.47 -16.60 -4.12
C GLY A 5 -6.06 -16.31 -3.64
N VAL A 6 -5.80 -15.03 -3.37
CA VAL A 6 -4.58 -14.57 -2.69
C VAL A 6 -4.81 -14.71 -1.19
N LEU A 7 -3.79 -15.20 -0.47
CA LEU A 7 -3.87 -15.36 0.98
C LEU A 7 -3.52 -14.05 1.68
N ASP A 8 -4.46 -13.52 2.44
CA ASP A 8 -4.25 -12.41 3.37
C ASP A 8 -4.04 -12.96 4.78
N PHE A 9 -2.98 -12.48 5.46
CA PHE A 9 -2.56 -13.03 6.75
C PHE A 9 -2.17 -11.96 7.78
N ILE A 10 -2.16 -10.69 7.39
CA ILE A 10 -1.92 -9.57 8.29
C ILE A 10 -3.27 -8.93 8.62
N ASP A 11 -3.68 -9.01 9.89
CA ASP A 11 -4.89 -8.36 10.42
C ASP A 11 -4.46 -7.30 11.46
N LEU A 12 -4.91 -6.06 11.26
CA LEU A 12 -4.65 -4.97 12.20
C LEU A 12 -5.97 -4.52 12.82
N HIS A 13 -5.97 -4.31 14.13
CA HIS A 13 -7.17 -3.86 14.82
C HIS A 13 -6.84 -2.94 15.99
N VAL A 14 -7.75 -2.00 16.28
CA VAL A 14 -7.64 -1.08 17.42
C VAL A 14 -9.04 -0.88 18.02
N SER A 15 -9.19 -1.10 19.33
CA SER A 15 -10.45 -0.87 20.07
C SER A 15 -11.69 -1.53 19.43
N GLY A 16 -11.53 -2.71 18.85
CA GLY A 16 -12.62 -3.45 18.17
C GLY A 16 -12.88 -3.04 16.71
N LEU A 17 -12.18 -2.04 16.19
CA LEU A 17 -12.18 -1.73 14.76
C LEU A 17 -11.11 -2.57 14.06
N HIS A 18 -11.51 -3.34 13.05
CA HIS A 18 -10.60 -4.09 12.20
C HIS A 18 -10.31 -3.32 10.92
N TRP A 19 -9.02 -3.18 10.62
CA TRP A 19 -8.57 -2.85 9.29
C TRP A 19 -8.75 -4.08 8.38
N PRO A 20 -9.07 -3.91 7.08
CA PRO A 20 -9.14 -5.04 6.15
C PRO A 20 -7.85 -5.86 6.18
N ALA A 21 -7.94 -7.18 6.26
CA ALA A 21 -6.75 -8.03 6.20
C ALA A 21 -6.00 -7.83 4.87
N PHE A 22 -4.67 -7.93 4.91
CA PHE A 22 -3.81 -7.74 3.74
C PHE A 22 -2.60 -8.67 3.80
N ASN A 23 -1.82 -8.67 2.72
CA ASN A 23 -0.59 -9.45 2.62
C ASN A 23 0.63 -8.56 2.32
N VAL A 24 1.80 -9.19 2.23
CA VAL A 24 3.07 -8.48 1.95
C VAL A 24 3.11 -7.88 0.55
N ALA A 25 2.41 -8.45 -0.43
CA ALA A 25 2.33 -7.87 -1.77
C ALA A 25 1.56 -6.55 -1.76
N ASP A 26 0.47 -6.45 -1.00
CA ASP A 26 -0.29 -5.19 -0.84
C ASP A 26 0.56 -4.10 -0.19
N LEU A 27 1.38 -4.45 0.81
CA LEU A 27 2.35 -3.53 1.42
C LEU A 27 3.38 -3.03 0.40
N ALA A 28 3.93 -3.93 -0.43
CA ALA A 28 4.89 -3.55 -1.45
C ALA A 28 4.30 -2.59 -2.49
N ILE A 29 3.06 -2.86 -2.94
CA ILE A 29 2.34 -1.98 -3.88
C ILE A 29 2.07 -0.61 -3.22
N THR A 30 1.57 -0.60 -1.98
CA THR A 30 1.27 0.63 -1.24
C THR A 30 2.52 1.51 -1.09
N LEU A 31 3.64 0.92 -0.67
CA LEU A 31 4.90 1.63 -0.54
C LEU A 31 5.43 2.13 -1.89
N GLY A 32 5.31 1.32 -2.95
CA GLY A 32 5.69 1.73 -4.31
C GLY A 32 4.91 2.96 -4.78
N VAL A 33 3.59 2.98 -4.57
CA VAL A 33 2.74 4.14 -4.90
C VAL A 33 3.13 5.36 -4.07
N VAL A 34 3.39 5.20 -2.77
CA VAL A 34 3.86 6.30 -1.91
C VAL A 34 5.16 6.90 -2.45
N VAL A 35 6.13 6.06 -2.87
CA VAL A 35 7.39 6.55 -3.46
C VAL A 35 7.15 7.34 -4.75
N VAL A 36 6.29 6.84 -5.65
CA VAL A 36 5.95 7.54 -6.90
C VAL A 36 5.28 8.89 -6.62
N ILE A 37 4.34 8.95 -5.68
CA ILE A 37 3.66 10.19 -5.29
C ILE A 37 4.68 11.18 -4.70
N LEU A 38 5.57 10.72 -3.81
CA LEU A 38 6.59 11.57 -3.21
C LEU A 38 7.58 12.11 -4.25
N ASP A 39 7.96 11.30 -5.23
CA ASP A 39 8.81 11.74 -6.35
C ASP A 39 8.09 12.80 -7.19
N TYR A 40 6.83 12.57 -7.55
CA TYR A 40 6.02 13.54 -8.29
C TYR A 40 5.89 14.88 -7.57
N LEU A 41 5.63 14.87 -6.26
CA LEU A 41 5.50 16.09 -5.46
C LEU A 41 6.83 16.85 -5.33
N LYS A 42 7.97 16.14 -5.24
CA LYS A 42 9.30 16.75 -5.22
C LYS A 42 9.66 17.37 -6.58
N ASN A 43 9.41 16.64 -7.68
CA ASN A 43 9.75 17.08 -9.03
C ASN A 43 8.81 18.17 -9.55
N SER A 44 7.54 18.19 -9.11
CA SER A 44 6.58 19.26 -9.46
C SER A 44 7.04 20.65 -9.01
N LYS A 45 7.76 20.76 -7.87
CA LYS A 45 8.35 22.04 -7.41
C LYS A 45 9.48 22.53 -8.30
N LYS A 46 10.13 21.64 -9.05
CA LYS A 46 11.28 21.93 -9.92
C LYS A 46 10.88 22.43 -11.31
N ILE A 47 9.60 22.29 -11.69
CA ILE A 47 9.06 22.72 -12.99
C ILE A 47 8.46 24.13 -12.89
N VAL A 48 8.07 24.58 -11.70
CA VAL A 48 7.41 25.88 -11.46
C VAL A 48 8.36 26.94 -10.87
N GLN A 49 9.55 26.55 -10.40
CA GLN A 49 10.66 27.46 -10.07
C GLN A 49 11.61 27.58 -11.25
#